data_AF-A0A1F3PIR6-F1
#
_entry.id   AF-A0A1F3PIR6-F1
#
_cell.length_a   1.000
_cell.length_b   1.000
_cell.length_c   1.000
_cell.angle_alpha   90.00
_cell.angle_beta   90.00
_cell.angle_gamma   90.00
#
_symmetry.space_group_name_H-M   'P 1'
#
loop_
_entity.id
_entity.type
_entity.pdbx_description
1 polymer ?
#
loop_
_entity_poly.entity_id
_entity_poly.type
_entity_poly.pdbx_seq_one_letter_code
_entity_poly.pdbx_strand_id
1 'polypeptide(L)'
;MEEKVIKEAKAQYFKSATNMIEGFLVLTNKRILFSGTQARVKFNHGAVGNIIRDKMEKAMGYDKQEEENIFDIPLTDANHRFKRFGFSKRLVISDKQNNEYKLMLNVKKTDRDEWPIAIDEAKKGI
;
A
#
# COMPACT_ATOMS: atom_id res chain seq x y z
N MET A 1 -1.06 26.35 -6.47
CA MET A 1 -2.15 25.42 -6.86
C MET A 1 -2.57 24.60 -5.65
N GLU A 2 -3.87 24.45 -5.44
CA GLU A 2 -4.44 23.57 -4.42
C GLU A 2 -4.18 22.09 -4.78
N GLU A 3 -4.01 21.24 -3.76
CA GLU A 3 -3.84 19.80 -3.95
C GLU A 3 -5.19 19.16 -4.29
N LYS A 4 -5.24 18.39 -5.37
CA LYS A 4 -6.45 17.72 -5.85
C LYS A 4 -6.20 16.23 -6.03
N VAL A 5 -7.14 15.41 -5.58
CA VAL A 5 -7.13 13.96 -5.81
C VAL A 5 -7.45 13.70 -7.28
N ILE A 6 -6.59 12.93 -7.95
CA ILE A 6 -6.74 12.51 -9.35
C ILE A 6 -7.34 11.11 -9.42
N LYS A 7 -6.80 10.17 -8.62
CA LYS A 7 -7.26 8.78 -8.60
C LYS A 7 -7.06 8.18 -7.22
N GLU A 8 -8.00 7.33 -6.80
CA GLU A 8 -7.92 6.56 -5.56
C GLU A 8 -8.29 5.11 -5.84
N ALA A 9 -7.61 4.17 -5.17
CA ALA A 9 -8.00 2.76 -5.21
C ALA A 9 -7.69 2.06 -3.89
N LYS A 10 -8.55 1.11 -3.53
CA LYS A 10 -8.24 0.13 -2.50
C LYS A 10 -7.07 -0.74 -2.95
N ALA A 11 -6.08 -0.88 -2.08
CA ALA A 11 -4.87 -1.60 -2.37
C ALA A 11 -4.34 -2.32 -1.14
N GLN A 12 -3.53 -3.35 -1.38
CA GLN A 12 -2.81 -4.10 -0.37
C GLN A 12 -1.32 -3.86 -0.53
N TYR A 13 -0.69 -3.31 0.50
CA TYR A 13 0.75 -3.11 0.57
C TYR A 13 1.43 -4.33 1.19
N PHE A 14 2.47 -4.85 0.52
CA PHE A 14 3.24 -6.00 1.00
C PHE A 14 4.54 -5.52 1.64
N LYS A 15 4.52 -5.36 2.98
CA LYS A 15 5.73 -5.01 3.77
C LYS A 15 6.71 -6.19 3.82
N SER A 16 6.18 -7.41 3.94
CA SER A 16 6.94 -8.65 3.87
C SER A 16 6.10 -9.78 3.24
N ALA A 17 6.64 -10.99 3.16
CA ALA A 17 5.88 -12.16 2.68
C ALA A 17 4.68 -12.52 3.59
N THR A 18 4.75 -12.11 4.87
CA THR A 18 3.75 -12.46 5.91
C THR A 18 2.99 -11.25 6.44
N ASN A 19 3.44 -10.03 6.15
CA ASN A 19 2.81 -8.80 6.59
C ASN A 19 2.26 -8.02 5.39
N MET A 20 0.94 -7.92 5.35
CA MET A 20 0.18 -7.21 4.35
C MET A 20 -0.71 -6.17 5.03
N ILE A 21 -0.72 -4.96 4.48
CA ILE A 21 -1.47 -3.83 5.00
C ILE A 21 -2.54 -3.48 3.99
N GLU A 22 -3.80 -3.50 4.41
CA GLU A 22 -4.91 -3.10 3.54
C GLU A 22 -5.15 -1.61 3.70
N GLY A 23 -5.37 -0.92 2.59
CA GLY A 23 -5.49 0.53 2.63
C GLY A 23 -5.93 1.13 1.29
N PHE A 24 -5.67 2.41 1.16
CA PHE A 24 -5.97 3.21 -0.02
C PHE A 24 -4.69 3.78 -0.59
N LEU A 25 -4.51 3.55 -1.89
CA LEU A 25 -3.53 4.27 -2.69
C LEU A 25 -4.22 5.51 -3.27
N VAL A 26 -3.66 6.68 -3.00
CA VAL A 26 -4.18 7.96 -3.45
C VAL A 26 -3.12 8.64 -4.32
N LEU A 27 -3.52 8.99 -5.53
CA LEU A 27 -2.77 9.83 -6.46
C LEU A 27 -3.38 11.23 -6.43
N THR A 28 -2.58 12.23 -6.11
CA THR A 28 -2.92 13.65 -6.22
C THR A 28 -2.12 14.30 -7.34
N ASN A 29 -2.39 15.57 -7.64
CA ASN A 29 -1.57 16.37 -8.56
C ASN A 29 -0.17 16.73 -8.02
N LYS A 30 0.17 16.38 -6.78
CA LYS A 30 1.48 16.70 -6.18
C LYS A 30 2.26 15.48 -5.68
N ARG A 31 1.57 14.46 -5.20
CA ARG A 31 2.15 13.30 -4.51
C ARG A 31 1.32 12.04 -4.69
N ILE A 32 1.98 10.90 -4.49
CA ILE A 32 1.38 9.58 -4.35
C ILE A 32 1.55 9.16 -2.89
N LEU A 33 0.46 8.79 -2.24
CA LEU A 33 0.48 8.34 -0.86
C LEU A 33 -0.31 7.05 -0.68
N PHE A 34 0.11 6.25 0.29
CA PHE A 34 -0.63 5.09 0.75
C PHE A 34 -0.83 5.16 2.25
N SER A 35 -2.09 5.15 2.66
CA SER A 35 -2.51 4.97 4.05
C SER A 35 -3.26 3.66 4.18
N GLY A 36 -2.95 2.89 5.21
CA GLY A 36 -3.63 1.63 5.46
C GLY A 36 -3.68 1.25 6.93
N THR A 37 -4.57 0.32 7.23
CA THR A 37 -4.67 -0.28 8.55
C THR A 37 -4.02 -1.66 8.50
N GLN A 38 -3.16 -1.96 9.47
CA GLN A 38 -2.48 -3.25 9.53
C GLN A 38 -3.51 -4.38 9.66
N ALA A 39 -3.76 -5.12 8.57
CA ALA A 39 -4.57 -6.33 8.62
C ALA A 39 -3.68 -7.44 9.18
N ARG A 40 -3.79 -7.70 10.50
CA ARG A 40 -3.15 -8.86 11.11
C ARG A 40 -3.61 -10.11 10.36
N VAL A 41 -2.72 -10.72 9.57
CA VAL A 41 -2.96 -12.02 8.95
C VAL A 41 -3.22 -13.00 10.09
N LYS A 42 -4.49 -13.36 10.29
CA LYS A 42 -4.91 -14.37 11.27
C LYS A 42 -4.31 -15.71 10.81
N PHE A 43 -3.11 -16.03 11.27
CA PHE A 43 -2.62 -17.40 11.23
C PHE A 43 -3.56 -18.23 12.11
N ASN A 44 -4.47 -18.97 11.47
CA ASN A 44 -5.24 -20.02 12.13
C ASN A 44 -4.29 -21.19 12.45
N HIS A 45 -3.45 -21.01 13.47
CA HIS A 45 -2.96 -22.13 14.27
C HIS A 45 -4.01 -22.34 15.37
N GLY A 46 -4.48 -23.58 15.54
CA GLY A 46 -5.60 -23.96 16.42
C GLY A 46 -5.51 -23.42 17.86
N ALA A 47 -6.57 -23.61 18.64
CA ALA A 47 -6.90 -22.99 19.94
C ALA A 47 -5.73 -22.62 20.89
N VAL A 48 -4.62 -23.35 20.88
CA VAL A 48 -3.40 -23.07 21.66
C VAL A 48 -2.65 -21.81 21.20
N GLY A 49 -2.66 -21.48 19.90
CA GLY A 49 -2.00 -20.30 19.33
C GLY A 49 -2.67 -18.97 19.72
N ASN A 50 -3.99 -18.98 19.96
CA ASN A 50 -4.72 -17.79 20.38
C ASN A 50 -4.39 -17.38 21.81
N ILE A 51 -4.16 -18.34 22.72
CA ILE A 51 -3.86 -18.05 24.13
C ILE A 51 -2.47 -17.42 24.28
N ILE A 52 -1.48 -17.92 23.54
CA ILE A 52 -0.12 -17.36 23.53
C ILE A 52 -0.14 -15.95 22.91
N ARG A 53 -0.95 -15.75 21.86
CA ARG A 53 -1.15 -14.45 21.22
C ARG A 53 -1.80 -13.44 22.15
N ASP A 54 -2.92 -13.77 22.81
CA ASP A 54 -3.62 -12.89 23.75
C ASP A 54 -2.72 -12.45 24.91
N LYS A 55 -1.86 -13.35 25.38
CA LYS A 55 -0.93 -13.08 26.49
C LYS A 55 0.23 -12.17 26.06
N MET A 56 0.70 -12.29 24.81
CA MET A 56 1.70 -11.37 24.24
C MET A 56 1.10 -10.01 23.85
N GLU A 57 -0.13 -9.97 23.33
CA GLU A 57 -0.83 -8.74 22.93
C GLU A 57 -1.17 -7.86 24.13
N LYS A 58 -1.64 -8.44 25.25
CA LYS A 58 -1.88 -7.70 26.51
C LYS A 58 -0.60 -7.17 27.16
N ALA A 59 0.52 -7.87 27.02
CA ALA A 59 1.79 -7.47 27.64
C ALA A 59 2.51 -6.35 26.88
N MET A 60 2.23 -6.16 25.59
CA MET A 60 2.93 -5.19 24.73
C MET A 60 2.10 -3.96 24.31
N GLY A 61 0.85 -3.83 24.78
CA GLY A 61 0.07 -2.59 24.64
C GLY A 61 -0.42 -2.28 23.22
N TYR A 62 -0.54 -3.27 22.33
CA TYR A 62 -0.99 -3.09 20.95
C TYR A 62 -2.51 -3.03 20.80
N ASP A 63 -3.17 -2.15 21.56
CA ASP A 63 -4.62 -1.94 21.51
C ASP A 63 -5.04 -0.86 20.50
N LYS A 64 -4.08 -0.21 19.82
CA LYS A 64 -4.40 0.78 18.80
C LYS A 64 -4.22 0.17 17.41
N GLN A 65 -5.33 -0.03 16.69
CA GLN A 65 -5.30 0.00 15.23
C GLN A 65 -4.89 1.42 14.81
N GLU A 66 -3.61 1.74 14.90
CA GLU A 66 -3.09 2.98 14.36
C GLU A 66 -3.17 2.89 12.83
N GLU A 67 -3.85 3.84 12.20
CA GLU A 67 -3.70 4.07 10.76
C GLU A 67 -2.21 4.29 10.49
N GLU A 68 -1.59 3.36 9.77
CA GLU A 68 -0.20 3.49 9.38
C GLU A 68 -0.16 4.21 8.03
N ASN A 69 0.31 5.45 8.04
CA ASN A 69 0.78 6.12 6.84
C ASN A 69 2.09 5.46 6.40
N ILE A 70 2.05 4.66 5.33
CA ILE A 70 3.19 3.84 4.91
C ILE A 70 4.18 4.64 4.09
N PHE A 71 3.68 5.45 3.15
CA PHE A 71 4.53 6.34 2.37
C PHE A 71 3.76 7.54 1.84
N ASP A 72 4.51 8.61 1.65
CA ASP A 72 4.11 9.85 0.98
C ASP A 72 5.29 10.25 0.09
N ILE A 73 5.09 10.19 -1.23
CA ILE A 73 6.16 10.44 -2.21
C ILE A 73 5.69 11.56 -3.16
N PRO A 74 6.43 12.68 -3.24
CA PRO A 74 6.20 13.69 -4.27
C PRO A 74 6.25 13.08 -5.66
N LEU A 75 5.36 13.51 -6.55
CA LEU A 75 5.28 12.94 -7.91
C LEU A 75 6.58 13.11 -8.72
N THR A 76 7.35 14.16 -8.44
CA THR A 76 8.66 14.43 -9.04
C THR A 76 9.69 13.35 -8.70
N ASP A 77 9.57 12.73 -7.53
CA ASP A 77 10.49 11.73 -7.01
C ASP A 77 9.93 10.30 -7.11
N ALA A 78 8.65 10.17 -7.42
CA ALA A 78 7.98 8.88 -7.58
C ALA A 78 8.33 8.26 -8.93
N ASN A 79 8.80 7.02 -8.92
CA ASN A 79 8.90 6.15 -10.08
C ASN A 79 7.86 5.03 -9.96
N HIS A 80 7.36 4.54 -11.09
CA HIS A 80 6.34 3.50 -11.11
C HIS A 80 6.64 2.45 -12.16
N ARG A 81 6.34 1.20 -11.84
CA ARG A 81 6.41 0.09 -12.79
C ARG A 81 5.48 -1.03 -12.40
N PHE A 82 5.09 -1.84 -13.37
CA PHE A 82 4.47 -3.12 -13.06
C PHE A 82 5.52 -4.22 -12.96
N LYS A 83 5.45 -5.01 -11.89
CA LYS A 83 6.30 -6.19 -11.72
C LYS A 83 5.43 -7.42 -11.49
N ARG A 84 5.79 -8.52 -12.15
CA ARG A 84 5.11 -9.81 -12.02
C ARG A 84 5.71 -10.60 -10.87
N PHE A 85 4.87 -11.05 -9.96
CA PHE A 85 5.21 -11.90 -8.82
C PHE A 85 4.37 -13.18 -8.92
N GLY A 86 4.94 -14.21 -9.57
CA GLY A 86 4.21 -15.42 -9.95
C GLY A 86 3.03 -15.09 -10.88
N PHE A 87 1.82 -15.45 -10.47
CA PHE A 87 0.59 -15.16 -11.23
C PHE A 87 0.02 -13.76 -11.00
N SER A 88 0.53 -13.02 -10.01
CA SER A 88 0.03 -11.68 -9.66
C SER A 88 0.88 -10.58 -10.30
N LYS A 89 0.24 -9.61 -10.96
CA LYS A 89 0.90 -8.38 -11.46
C LYS A 89 0.63 -7.26 -10.46
N ARG A 90 1.70 -6.72 -9.88
CA ARG A 90 1.66 -5.71 -8.80
C ARG A 90 2.20 -4.38 -9.28
N LEU A 91 1.59 -3.29 -8.83
CA LEU A 91 2.11 -1.95 -9.02
C LEU A 91 3.27 -1.76 -8.03
N VAL A 92 4.43 -1.37 -8.53
CA VAL A 92 5.59 -1.05 -7.70
C VAL A 92 5.84 0.45 -7.85
N ILE A 93 5.72 1.17 -6.75
CA ILE A 93 6.12 2.57 -6.64
C ILE A 93 7.50 2.58 -6.00
N SER A 94 8.41 3.42 -6.47
CA SER A 94 9.71 3.61 -5.82
C SER A 94 10.04 5.09 -5.69
N ASP A 95 10.67 5.47 -4.59
CA ASP A 95 11.13 6.84 -4.40
C ASP A 95 12.49 7.08 -5.08
N LYS A 96 13.02 8.30 -4.95
CA LYS A 96 14.34 8.71 -5.44
C LYS A 96 15.50 7.96 -4.77
N GLN A 97 15.28 7.42 -3.57
CA GLN A 97 16.26 6.57 -2.86
C GLN A 97 16.15 5.09 -3.28
N ASN A 98 15.27 4.78 -4.23
CA ASN A 98 15.01 3.44 -4.75
C ASN A 98 14.37 2.50 -3.72
N ASN A 99 13.69 3.04 -2.70
CA ASN A 99 12.86 2.25 -1.79
C ASN A 99 11.62 1.77 -2.55
N GLU A 100 11.40 0.46 -2.62
CA GLU A 100 10.28 -0.12 -3.38
C GLU A 100 9.04 -0.39 -2.50
N TYR A 101 7.90 0.11 -2.94
CA TYR A 101 6.59 -0.12 -2.36
C TYR A 101 5.74 -0.99 -3.29
N LYS A 102 5.46 -2.22 -2.86
CA LYS A 102 4.78 -3.24 -3.67
C LYS A 102 3.30 -3.29 -3.30
N LEU A 103 2.45 -2.93 -4.26
CA LEU A 103 1.01 -2.77 -4.10
C LEU A 103 0.25 -3.73 -4.99
N MET A 104 -0.71 -4.44 -4.42
CA MET A 104 -1.76 -5.15 -5.16
C MET A 104 -3.01 -4.29 -5.16
N LEU A 105 -3.43 -3.84 -6.34
CA LEU A 105 -4.64 -3.03 -6.47
C LEU A 105 -5.87 -3.95 -6.50
N ASN A 106 -6.82 -3.73 -5.60
CA ASN A 106 -8.06 -4.50 -5.49
C ASN A 106 -9.14 -3.90 -6.41
N VAL A 107 -8.79 -3.73 -7.68
CA VAL A 107 -9.64 -3.13 -8.72
C VAL A 107 -9.69 -4.02 -9.96
N LYS A 108 -10.61 -3.75 -10.89
CA LYS A 108 -10.67 -4.49 -12.16
C LYS A 108 -9.34 -4.31 -12.92
N LYS A 109 -9.02 -5.29 -13.78
CA LYS A 109 -7.78 -5.30 -14.55
C LYS A 109 -7.60 -4.02 -15.39
N THR A 110 -8.68 -3.52 -15.98
CA THR A 110 -8.71 -2.26 -16.74
C THR A 110 -8.30 -1.08 -15.88
N ASP A 111 -8.97 -0.87 -14.74
CA ASP A 111 -8.65 0.22 -13.80
C ASP A 111 -7.22 0.14 -13.27
N ARG A 112 -6.73 -1.09 -13.02
CA ARG A 112 -5.35 -1.32 -12.59
C ARG A 112 -4.38 -0.80 -13.64
N ASP A 113 -4.58 -1.19 -14.91
CA ASP A 113 -3.65 -0.88 -15.99
C ASP A 113 -3.65 0.63 -16.36
N GLU A 114 -4.64 1.41 -15.91
CA GLU A 114 -4.65 2.88 -16.02
C GLU A 114 -3.76 3.60 -15.01
N TRP A 115 -3.35 2.96 -13.90
CA TRP A 115 -2.59 3.63 -12.85
C TRP A 115 -1.26 4.25 -13.32
N PRO A 116 -0.42 3.55 -14.09
CA PRO A 116 0.78 4.16 -14.67
C PRO A 116 0.49 5.38 -15.53
N ILE A 117 -0.56 5.29 -16.36
CA ILE A 117 -0.96 6.36 -17.28
C ILE A 117 -1.35 7.59 -16.47
N ALA A 118 -2.19 7.42 -15.44
CA ALA A 118 -2.60 8.50 -14.56
C ALA A 118 -1.41 9.15 -13.83
N ILE A 119 -0.41 8.36 -13.40
CA ILE A 119 0.80 8.88 -12.76
C ILE A 119 1.65 9.68 -13.77
N ASP A 120 1.82 9.17 -14.99
CA ASP A 120 2.56 9.85 -16.05
C ASP A 120 1.88 11.15 -16.49
N GLU A 121 0.56 11.17 -16.59
CA GLU A 121 -0.22 12.38 -16.87
C GLU A 121 -0.12 13.39 -15.73
N ALA A 122 -0.22 12.93 -14.48
CA ALA A 122 -0.07 13.78 -13.32
C ALA A 122 1.32 14.44 -13.27
N LYS A 123 2.39 13.72 -13.62
CA LYS A 123 3.76 14.25 -13.70
C LYS A 123 3.93 15.33 -14.78
N LYS A 124 3.25 15.20 -15.92
CA LYS A 124 3.31 16.19 -17.01
C LYS A 124 2.63 17.51 -16.65
N GLY A 125 1.70 17.48 -15.70
CA GLY A 125 0.94 18.65 -15.26
C GLY A 125 1.58 19.45 -14.11
N ILE A 126 2.78 19.07 -13.67
CA ILE A 126 3.54 19.74 -12.59
C ILE A 126 4.38 20.88 -13.15
#